data_AF-X0TBC9-F1
#
_entry.id   AF-X0TBC9-F1
#
_cell.length_a   1.000
_cell.length_b   1.000
_cell.length_c   1.000
_cell.angle_alpha   90.00
_cell.angle_beta   90.00
_cell.angle_gamma   90.00
#
_symmetry.space_group_name_H-M   'P 1'
#
loop_
_entity.id
_entity.type
_entity.pdbx_description
1 polymer ?
#
loop_
_entity_poly.entity_id
_entity_poly.type
_entity_poly.pdbx_seq_one_letter_code
_entity_poly.pdbx_strand_id
1 'polypeptide(L)'
;ITQQIAGWLSPGASLYYVLLALAVVLFTFFYTAIVFNPVEVADNMRRYGGFIPGLRPGKPTAEYITAVLTRVTFVGAIFFAFIAILRANSGL
;
A
#
# COMPACT_ATOMS: atom_id res chain seq x y z
N ILE A 1 -13.24 -35.08 4.16
CA ILE A 1 -12.58 -34.27 3.11
C ILE A 1 -12.98 -32.79 3.23
N THR A 2 -14.28 -32.48 3.29
CA THR A 2 -14.82 -31.10 3.42
C THR A 2 -14.34 -30.34 4.68
N GLN A 3 -14.18 -31.01 5.82
CA GLN A 3 -13.71 -30.34 7.06
C GLN A 3 -12.19 -30.14 7.13
N GLN A 4 -11.38 -30.86 6.33
CA GLN A 4 -9.93 -30.68 6.33
C GLN A 4 -9.52 -29.45 5.54
N ILE A 5 -10.20 -29.15 4.43
CA ILE A 5 -10.00 -27.91 3.66
C ILE A 5 -10.44 -26.69 4.49
N ALA A 6 -11.53 -26.83 5.26
CA ALA A 6 -12.00 -25.80 6.18
C ALA A 6 -11.05 -25.56 7.36
N GLY A 7 -10.35 -26.61 7.84
CA GLY A 7 -9.35 -26.49 8.90
C GLY A 7 -8.13 -25.64 8.51
N TRP A 8 -7.77 -25.61 7.23
CA TRP A 8 -6.64 -24.83 6.70
C TRP A 8 -6.98 -23.34 6.50
N LEU A 9 -8.28 -23.04 6.39
CA LEU A 9 -8.82 -21.67 6.48
C LEU A 9 -9.23 -21.30 7.92
N SER A 10 -9.05 -22.18 8.91
CA SER A 10 -9.36 -21.84 10.29
C SER A 10 -8.38 -20.78 10.82
N PRO A 11 -8.82 -19.84 11.69
CA PRO A 11 -7.99 -18.77 12.26
C PRO A 11 -6.79 -19.21 13.15
N GLY A 12 -6.28 -20.43 13.00
CA GLY A 12 -5.13 -20.98 13.72
C GLY A 12 -3.98 -21.45 12.82
N ALA A 13 -4.15 -21.48 11.50
CA ALA A 13 -3.07 -21.85 10.58
C ALA A 13 -2.22 -20.61 10.23
N SER A 14 -0.91 -20.67 10.48
CA SER A 14 0.05 -19.62 10.10
C SER A 14 -0.01 -19.26 8.60
N LEU A 15 -0.43 -20.20 7.76
CA LEU A 15 -0.64 -20.02 6.33
C LEU A 15 -1.74 -18.99 6.00
N TYR A 16 -2.80 -18.91 6.81
CA TYR A 16 -3.89 -17.94 6.62
C TYR A 16 -3.38 -16.50 6.80
N TYR A 17 -2.54 -16.26 7.80
CA TYR A 17 -1.97 -14.94 8.05
C TYR A 17 -1.04 -14.48 6.93
N VAL A 18 -0.26 -15.41 6.34
CA VAL A 18 0.63 -15.10 5.22
C VAL A 18 -0.18 -14.74 3.97
N LEU A 19 -1.22 -15.51 3.65
CA LEU A 19 -2.11 -15.20 2.53
C LEU A 19 -2.85 -13.87 2.72
N LEU A 20 -3.31 -13.60 3.94
CA LEU A 20 -4.01 -12.35 4.25
C LEU A 20 -3.07 -11.13 4.20
N ALA A 21 -1.87 -11.24 4.75
CA ALA A 21 -0.85 -10.19 4.66
C ALA A 21 -0.44 -9.93 3.20
N LEU A 22 -0.25 -10.99 2.40
CA LEU A 22 0.05 -10.87 0.97
C LEU A 22 -1.09 -10.15 0.24
N ALA A 23 -2.35 -10.51 0.49
CA ALA A 23 -3.50 -9.87 -0.10
C ALA A 23 -3.57 -8.38 0.27
N VAL A 24 -3.36 -8.03 1.54
CA VAL A 24 -3.34 -6.64 2.00
C VAL A 24 -2.22 -5.83 1.34
N VAL A 25 -1.00 -6.35 1.29
CA VAL A 25 0.14 -5.67 0.66
C VAL A 25 -0.12 -5.47 -0.83
N LEU A 26 -0.57 -6.52 -1.54
CA LEU A 26 -0.86 -6.46 -2.97
C LEU A 26 -1.95 -5.43 -3.27
N PHE A 27 -3.07 -5.47 -2.56
CA PHE A 27 -4.15 -4.51 -2.76
C PHE A 27 -3.73 -3.08 -2.43
N THR A 28 -2.94 -2.86 -1.38
CA THR A 28 -2.49 -1.51 -0.99
C THR A 28 -1.62 -0.88 -2.08
N PHE A 29 -0.68 -1.65 -2.64
CA PHE A 29 0.17 -1.19 -3.74
C PHE A 29 -0.64 -0.96 -5.02
N PHE A 30 -1.52 -1.90 -5.37
CA PHE A 30 -2.32 -1.81 -6.59
C PHE A 30 -3.32 -0.65 -6.55
N TYR A 31 -4.01 -0.47 -5.41
CA TYR A 31 -4.95 0.63 -5.20
C TYR A 31 -4.25 1.98 -5.30
N THR A 32 -3.08 2.12 -4.67
CA THR A 32 -2.32 3.38 -4.71
C THR A 32 -1.84 3.68 -6.13
N ALA A 33 -1.34 2.69 -6.87
CA ALA A 33 -0.87 2.90 -8.24
C ALA A 33 -1.97 3.30 -9.23
N ILE A 34 -3.21 2.81 -9.03
CA ILE A 34 -4.35 3.14 -9.90
C ILE A 34 -4.92 4.52 -9.57
N VAL A 35 -5.07 4.84 -8.29
CA VAL A 35 -5.76 6.07 -7.86
C VAL A 35 -4.83 7.28 -7.92
N PHE A 36 -3.53 7.11 -7.63
CA PHE A 36 -2.59 8.21 -7.60
C PHE A 36 -1.84 8.35 -8.93
N ASN A 37 -2.13 9.43 -9.66
CA ASN A 37 -1.33 9.86 -10.81
C ASN A 37 -0.35 10.98 -10.41
N PRO A 38 0.94 10.67 -10.15
CA PRO A 38 1.91 11.65 -9.69
C PRO A 38 2.20 12.75 -10.72
N VAL A 39 2.00 12.48 -12.02
CA VAL A 39 2.17 13.45 -13.09
C VAL A 39 1.07 14.51 -13.03
N GLU A 40 -0.17 14.09 -12.82
CA GLU A 40 -1.32 14.99 -12.70
C GLU A 40 -1.24 15.82 -11.42
N VAL A 41 -0.82 15.22 -10.30
CA VAL A 41 -0.60 15.95 -9.03
C VAL A 41 0.48 17.03 -9.21
N ALA A 42 1.58 16.71 -9.90
CA ALA A 42 2.64 17.67 -10.19
C ALA A 42 2.18 18.81 -11.13
N ASP A 43 1.37 18.49 -12.15
CA ASP A 43 0.82 19.50 -13.06
C ASP A 43 -0.19 20.40 -12.34
N ASN A 44 -1.04 19.83 -11.49
CA ASN A 44 -1.95 20.58 -10.63
C ASN A 44 -1.18 21.51 -9.70
N MET A 45 -0.12 21.05 -9.02
CA MET A 45 0.73 21.94 -8.20
C MET A 45 1.26 23.12 -9.01
N ARG A 46 1.79 22.87 -10.21
CA ARG A 46 2.26 23.94 -11.11
C ARG A 46 1.15 24.93 -11.47
N ARG A 47 -0.06 24.45 -11.80
CA ARG A 47 -1.22 25.29 -12.15
C ARG A 47 -1.72 26.13 -10.98
N TYR A 48 -1.67 25.61 -9.75
CA TYR A 48 -2.05 26.33 -8.53
C TYR A 48 -0.92 27.23 -7.97
N GLY A 49 0.19 27.41 -8.71
CA GLY A 49 1.34 28.22 -8.27
C GLY A 49 2.19 27.58 -7.17
N GLY A 50 1.93 26.32 -6.82
CA GLY A 50 2.72 25.53 -5.89
C GLY A 50 3.96 24.94 -6.56
N PHE A 51 5.10 25.00 -5.89
CA PHE A 51 6.33 24.39 -6.35
C PHE A 51 7.10 23.79 -5.18
N ILE A 52 7.82 22.70 -5.43
CA ILE A 52 8.72 22.10 -4.45
C ILE A 52 10.05 22.88 -4.53
N PRO A 53 10.51 23.51 -3.42
CA PRO A 53 11.77 24.25 -3.41
C PRO A 53 12.93 23.36 -3.86
N GLY A 54 13.77 23.84 -4.78
CA GLY A 54 14.93 23.11 -5.29
C GLY A 54 14.67 22.21 -6.50
N LEU A 55 13.42 22.00 -6.93
CA LEU A 55 13.07 21.23 -8.14
C LEU A 55 12.36 22.10 -9.19
N ARG A 56 12.72 21.92 -10.47
CA ARG A 56 12.06 22.62 -11.59
C ARG A 56 10.62 22.10 -11.75
N PRO A 57 9.58 22.95 -11.82
CA PRO A 57 8.19 22.48 -11.91
C PRO A 57 7.93 21.60 -13.14
N GLY A 58 7.37 20.40 -12.94
CA GLY A 58 6.98 19.46 -14.01
C GLY A 58 7.50 18.05 -13.79
N LYS A 59 8.26 17.50 -14.76
CA LYS A 59 8.82 16.14 -14.73
C LYS A 59 9.57 15.79 -13.42
N PRO A 60 10.54 16.59 -12.94
CA PRO A 60 11.29 16.19 -11.75
C PRO A 60 10.41 16.27 -10.49
N THR A 61 9.40 17.15 -10.45
CA THR A 61 8.41 17.18 -9.36
C THR A 61 7.59 15.88 -9.32
N ALA A 62 7.16 15.38 -10.47
CA ALA A 62 6.43 14.11 -10.55
C ALA A 62 7.31 12.91 -10.14
N GLU A 63 8.58 12.88 -10.55
CA GLU A 63 9.54 11.84 -10.14
C GLU A 63 9.76 11.85 -8.62
N TYR A 64 9.90 13.04 -8.03
CA TYR A 64 10.02 13.19 -6.58
C TYR A 64 8.78 12.69 -5.84
N ILE A 65 7.58 13.11 -6.28
CA ILE A 65 6.31 12.65 -5.70
C ILE A 65 6.21 11.13 -5.81
N THR A 66 6.57 10.55 -6.95
CA THR A 66 6.56 9.09 -7.17
C THR A 66 7.48 8.38 -6.18
N ALA A 67 8.71 8.87 -6.01
CA ALA A 67 9.67 8.28 -5.08
C ALA A 67 9.19 8.35 -3.62
N VAL A 68 8.57 9.47 -3.24
CA VAL A 68 7.95 9.62 -1.90
C VAL A 68 6.78 8.65 -1.76
N LEU A 69 5.90 8.56 -2.75
CA LEU A 69 4.75 7.66 -2.75
C LEU A 69 5.20 6.23 -2.52
N THR A 70 6.19 5.74 -3.28
CA THR A 70 6.70 4.38 -3.14
C THR A 70 7.23 4.08 -1.74
N ARG A 71 7.97 5.03 -1.13
CA ARG A 71 8.50 4.86 0.23
C ARG A 71 7.39 4.84 1.28
N VAL A 72 6.44 5.75 1.18
CA VAL A 72 5.30 5.82 2.11
C VAL A 72 4.42 4.57 1.98
N THR A 73 4.11 4.13 0.76
CA THR A 73 3.35 2.91 0.50
C THR A 73 4.07 1.67 1.04
N PHE A 74 5.40 1.60 0.91
CA PHE A 74 6.19 0.49 1.46
C PHE A 74 6.08 0.40 2.98
N VAL A 75 6.25 1.52 3.69
CA VAL A 75 6.09 1.57 5.15
C VAL A 75 4.65 1.28 5.56
N GLY A 76 3.67 1.83 4.83
CA GLY A 76 2.25 1.59 5.06
C GLY A 76 1.86 0.12 4.88
N ALA A 77 2.40 -0.54 3.84
CA ALA A 77 2.17 -1.96 3.59
C ALA A 77 2.71 -2.85 4.73
N ILE A 78 3.89 -2.53 5.28
CA ILE A 78 4.44 -3.22 6.45
C ILE A 78 3.56 -3.00 7.68
N PHE A 79 3.11 -1.76 7.91
CA PHE A 79 2.24 -1.43 9.03
C PHE A 79 0.89 -2.16 8.94
N PHE A 80 0.27 -2.20 7.75
CA PHE A 80 -0.97 -2.93 7.54
C PHE A 80 -0.78 -4.45 7.67
N ALA A 81 0.34 -5.01 7.21
CA ALA A 81 0.67 -6.41 7.44
C ALA A 81 0.80 -6.72 8.93
N PHE A 82 1.39 -5.82 9.72
CA PHE A 82 1.49 -5.97 11.17
C PHE A 82 0.12 -5.95 11.85
N ILE A 83 -0.75 -4.98 11.51
CA ILE A 83 -2.13 -4.93 12.03
C ILE A 83 -2.92 -6.17 11.63
N ALA A 84 -2.78 -6.63 10.40
CA ALA A 84 -3.44 -7.84 9.90
C ALA A 84 -3.05 -9.08 10.72
N ILE A 85 -1.76 -9.25 11.00
CA ILE A 85 -1.26 -10.36 11.85
C ILE A 85 -1.79 -10.24 13.28
N LEU A 86 -1.75 -9.03 13.85
CA LEU A 86 -2.22 -8.77 15.21
C LEU A 86 -3.73 -9.06 15.35
N ARG A 87 -4.56 -8.55 14.42
CA ARG A 87 -6.02 -8.77 14.37
C ARG A 87 -6.39 -10.24 14.28
N ALA A 88 -5.57 -11.00 13.56
CA ALA A 88 -5.87 -12.37 13.21
C ALA A 88 -5.39 -13.35 14.31
N ASN A 89 -4.41 -12.95 15.14
CA ASN A 89 -4.02 -13.67 16.37
C ASN A 89 -4.96 -13.36 17.55
N SER A 90 -5.56 -12.16 17.59
CA SER A 90 -6.37 -11.71 18.74
C SER A 90 -7.80 -12.28 18.82
N GLY A 91 -8.22 -13.19 17.93
CA GLY A 91 -9.36 -14.09 18.14
C GLY A 91 -10.73 -13.50 18.52
N LEU A 92 -10.99 -12.21 18.26
CA LEU A 92 -12.30 -11.55 18.40
C LEU A 92 -13.06 -11.51 17.07
#